data_AF-A0A0H2RGR2-F1
#
_entry.id   AF-A0A0H2RGR2-F1
#
_cell.length_a   1.000
_cell.length_b   1.000
_cell.length_c   1.000
_cell.angle_alpha   90.00
_cell.angle_beta   90.00
_cell.angle_gamma   90.00
#
_symmetry.space_group_name_H-M   'P 1'
#
loop_
_entity.id
_entity.type
_entity.pdbx_description
1 polymer ?
#
loop_
_entity_poly.entity_id
_entity_poly.type
_entity_poly.pdbx_seq_one_letter_code
_entity_poly.pdbx_strand_id
1 'polypeptide(L)'
;MEGGRVDGFVALDVTGTSYSPARPLRRNPPPSYIFRRSLPRAIVGSPVDIFYQYLACNVSQGYMSHSLIPIRDTSGEYEIYLKNPGAGLLKEFYFNIASWFVFSINEPIQGLETLRIAENVGNAVHSLAKWLPFAPNLTELEITKDGSLFSVITESDERQSGGSIEAFLLPKLRTLNAPLHLLPYLTCPSLEKYVVDHDPLDDTQPYLLNFVERSACPLHTLIIKFTPSYLETSAFDLNMAQGFLVPRITTLVVVRPGAALTRVLSLPSEGGDGFSVLPALQHLEFRFFHGGHFHNVSTLITSRWDIPNARRSLKSVTLVRCFDFIPQFLSSPQSGAMIQMEEVEEKWRNLARCANEGLIFNVY
;
A
#
# COMPACT_ATOMS: atom_id res chain seq x y z
N MET A 1 33.37 -17.31 46.84
CA MET A 1 32.68 -18.47 47.42
C MET A 1 31.19 -18.18 47.40
N GLU A 2 30.43 -19.11 46.81
CA GLU A 2 28.99 -19.38 46.99
C GLU A 2 28.00 -18.23 46.75
N GLY A 3 27.02 -18.30 45.84
CA GLY A 3 26.28 -19.45 45.30
C GLY A 3 24.85 -19.42 45.86
N GLY A 4 23.83 -19.29 45.01
CA GLY A 4 22.44 -19.34 45.48
C GLY A 4 21.38 -19.05 44.41
N ARG A 5 21.17 -19.99 43.49
CA ARG A 5 19.95 -20.13 42.66
C ARG A 5 18.82 -20.71 43.49
N VAL A 6 17.58 -20.29 43.22
CA VAL A 6 16.37 -21.00 43.63
C VAL A 6 15.50 -21.20 42.39
N ASP A 7 15.44 -22.44 41.90
CA ASP A 7 14.42 -22.94 40.98
C ASP A 7 13.27 -23.52 41.80
N GLY A 8 12.03 -23.20 41.41
CA GLY A 8 10.81 -23.77 41.97
C GLY A 8 10.02 -24.52 40.91
N PHE A 9 10.10 -25.85 40.94
CA PHE A 9 9.14 -26.76 40.30
C PHE A 9 8.02 -27.08 41.29
N VAL A 10 6.79 -27.17 40.81
CA VAL A 10 5.69 -27.87 41.49
C VAL A 10 5.13 -28.91 40.52
N ALA A 11 5.27 -30.17 40.92
CA ALA A 11 4.53 -31.31 40.39
C ALA A 11 3.36 -31.60 41.35
N LEU A 12 2.21 -31.99 40.80
CA LEU A 12 1.23 -32.80 41.50
C LEU A 12 0.67 -33.81 40.50
N ASP A 13 0.93 -35.07 40.84
CA ASP A 13 0.42 -36.28 40.21
C ASP A 13 -0.73 -36.84 41.08
N VAL A 14 -1.44 -37.83 40.54
CA VAL A 14 -2.06 -39.01 41.19
C VAL A 14 -3.49 -39.30 40.68
N THR A 15 -3.54 -40.24 39.71
CA THR A 15 -4.42 -41.43 39.54
C THR A 15 -5.95 -41.27 39.57
N GLY A 16 -6.81 -42.00 38.85
CA GLY A 16 -6.83 -43.17 37.96
C GLY A 16 -8.31 -43.23 37.44
N THR A 17 -8.72 -43.92 36.39
CA THR A 17 -8.73 -45.38 36.16
C THR A 17 -9.23 -45.66 34.74
N SER A 18 -8.76 -46.80 34.22
CA SER A 18 -9.07 -47.47 32.95
C SER A 18 -10.55 -47.64 32.58
N TYR A 19 -10.89 -47.40 31.30
CA TYR A 19 -11.84 -48.21 30.51
C TYR A 19 -11.60 -47.96 29.00
N SER A 20 -11.53 -49.04 28.21
CA SER A 20 -11.55 -49.07 26.74
C SER A 20 -12.07 -50.45 26.31
N PRO A 21 -12.56 -50.69 25.07
CA PRO A 21 -13.01 -49.74 24.03
C PRO A 21 -14.33 -50.17 23.33
N ALA A 22 -14.92 -49.29 22.52
CA ALA A 22 -15.84 -49.69 21.43
C ALA A 22 -15.49 -48.92 20.15
N ARG A 23 -15.19 -49.66 19.07
CA ARG A 23 -14.87 -49.16 17.73
C ARG A 23 -16.12 -48.67 17.00
N PRO A 24 -16.06 -47.54 16.26
CA PRO A 24 -16.95 -47.31 15.13
C PRO A 24 -16.26 -47.61 13.79
N LEU A 25 -17.06 -48.12 12.86
CA LEU A 25 -16.73 -48.58 11.51
C LEU A 25 -16.19 -47.47 10.60
N ARG A 26 -15.13 -47.79 9.84
CA ARG A 26 -14.62 -46.98 8.72
C ARG A 26 -15.71 -46.82 7.65
N ARG A 27 -16.07 -45.57 7.34
CA ARG A 27 -16.76 -45.22 6.08
C ARG A 27 -15.70 -44.98 5.00
N ASN A 28 -15.84 -45.66 3.86
CA ASN A 28 -15.03 -45.43 2.66
C ASN A 28 -15.39 -44.08 2.03
N PRO A 29 -14.43 -43.33 1.48
CA PRO A 29 -14.73 -42.17 0.63
C PRO A 29 -15.27 -42.61 -0.74
N PRO A 30 -16.05 -41.74 -1.43
CA PRO A 30 -16.65 -42.06 -2.73
C PRO A 30 -15.60 -42.02 -3.87
N PRO A 31 -15.88 -42.67 -5.01
CA PRO A 31 -14.93 -42.77 -6.11
C PRO A 31 -14.79 -41.43 -6.86
N SER A 32 -13.54 -41.03 -7.10
CA SER A 32 -13.17 -39.98 -8.06
C SER A 32 -13.21 -40.53 -9.49
N TYR A 33 -14.03 -39.93 -10.35
CA TYR A 33 -14.06 -40.22 -11.77
C TYR A 33 -12.93 -39.46 -12.49
N ILE A 34 -12.12 -40.19 -13.26
CA ILE A 34 -11.10 -39.64 -14.15
C ILE A 34 -11.64 -39.76 -15.59
N PHE A 35 -11.84 -38.64 -16.27
CA PHE A 35 -12.05 -38.61 -17.71
C PHE A 35 -10.73 -38.26 -18.40
N ARG A 36 -10.14 -39.21 -19.13
CA ARG A 36 -9.01 -38.96 -20.03
C ARG A 36 -9.52 -38.90 -21.47
N ARG A 37 -9.39 -37.73 -22.11
CA ARG A 37 -9.44 -37.61 -23.58
C ARG A 37 -8.04 -37.30 -24.08
N SER A 38 -7.54 -38.16 -24.95
CA SER A 38 -6.29 -37.98 -25.69
C SER A 38 -6.59 -37.43 -27.08
N LEU A 39 -5.88 -36.39 -27.51
CA LEU A 39 -5.71 -36.02 -28.93
C LEU A 39 -4.25 -35.61 -29.22
N PRO A 40 -3.80 -35.72 -30.48
CA PRO A 40 -2.44 -36.13 -30.80
C PRO A 40 -1.46 -34.97 -31.05
N ARG A 41 -0.17 -35.29 -30.89
CA ARG A 41 0.99 -34.43 -31.12
C ARG A 41 1.08 -33.91 -32.56
N ALA A 42 1.32 -32.61 -32.69
CA ALA A 42 2.12 -32.02 -33.77
C ALA A 42 3.01 -30.90 -33.19
N ILE A 43 4.24 -30.87 -33.68
CA ILE A 43 5.40 -30.09 -33.19
C ILE A 43 5.46 -28.75 -33.94
N VAL A 44 5.49 -27.62 -33.22
CA VAL A 44 6.25 -26.40 -33.53
C VAL A 44 6.56 -25.69 -32.20
N GLY A 45 7.80 -25.21 -32.03
CA GLY A 45 8.41 -24.77 -30.76
C GLY A 45 7.52 -23.95 -29.83
N SER A 46 7.45 -24.41 -28.58
CA SER A 46 6.63 -23.82 -27.51
C SER A 46 7.40 -22.68 -26.82
N PRO A 47 6.72 -21.61 -26.33
CA PRO A 47 7.30 -20.58 -25.47
C PRO A 47 8.08 -21.12 -24.24
N VAL A 48 7.85 -22.40 -23.90
CA VAL A 48 8.55 -23.15 -22.85
C VAL A 48 10.04 -23.37 -23.13
N ASP A 49 10.48 -23.43 -24.39
CA ASP A 49 11.91 -23.66 -24.70
C ASP A 49 12.78 -22.40 -24.44
N ILE A 50 12.19 -21.21 -24.53
CA ILE A 50 12.84 -19.94 -24.17
C ILE A 50 13.00 -19.83 -22.64
N PHE A 51 12.08 -20.43 -21.87
CA PHE A 51 12.06 -20.40 -20.41
C PHE A 51 13.24 -21.16 -19.78
N TYR A 52 13.69 -22.28 -20.39
CA TYR A 52 14.79 -23.08 -19.82
C TYR A 52 16.19 -22.55 -20.16
N GLN A 53 16.38 -21.85 -21.28
CA GLN A 53 17.67 -21.23 -21.59
C GLN A 53 18.03 -20.08 -20.64
N TYR A 54 17.04 -19.35 -20.12
CA TYR A 54 17.28 -18.22 -19.22
C TYR A 54 17.53 -18.62 -17.76
N LEU A 55 16.87 -19.68 -17.28
CA LEU A 55 17.11 -20.23 -15.94
C LEU A 55 18.47 -20.92 -15.81
N ALA A 56 19.02 -21.47 -16.91
CA ALA A 56 20.33 -22.11 -16.90
C ALA A 56 21.50 -21.10 -16.87
N CYS A 57 21.30 -19.84 -17.26
CA CYS A 57 22.37 -18.84 -17.34
C CYS A 57 22.59 -18.00 -16.07
N ASN A 58 21.73 -18.07 -15.05
CA ASN A 58 21.86 -17.24 -13.85
C ASN A 58 22.00 -18.00 -12.52
N VAL A 59 22.19 -19.32 -12.55
CA VAL A 59 22.52 -20.10 -11.35
C VAL A 59 24.04 -20.18 -11.17
N SER A 60 24.65 -19.03 -10.94
CA SER A 60 26.02 -18.95 -10.41
C SER A 60 26.27 -17.60 -9.75
N GLN A 61 25.53 -17.31 -8.67
CA GLN A 61 26.02 -16.60 -7.48
C GLN A 61 24.92 -16.64 -6.41
N GLY A 62 25.22 -17.33 -5.31
CA GLY A 62 24.23 -17.80 -4.35
C GLY A 62 23.82 -16.77 -3.31
N TYR A 63 22.64 -17.00 -2.73
CA TYR A 63 22.37 -16.94 -1.29
C TYR A 63 21.10 -17.75 -0.97
N MET A 64 21.25 -18.64 0.03
CA MET A 64 20.31 -19.34 0.91
C MET A 64 18.87 -19.70 0.46
N SER A 65 18.61 -21.00 0.57
CA SER A 65 17.46 -21.78 0.12
C SER A 65 16.32 -21.84 1.16
N HIS A 66 15.10 -21.47 0.77
CA HIS A 66 13.89 -22.13 1.26
C HIS A 66 13.33 -22.97 0.11
N SER A 67 13.40 -24.30 0.25
CA SER A 67 12.97 -25.23 -0.78
C SER A 67 11.45 -25.24 -0.91
N LEU A 68 10.92 -24.54 -1.92
CA LEU A 68 9.64 -24.91 -2.51
C LEU A 68 9.91 -26.16 -3.36
N ILE A 69 9.34 -27.31 -2.96
CA ILE A 69 9.38 -28.51 -3.79
C ILE A 69 8.37 -28.29 -4.93
N PRO A 70 8.79 -28.15 -6.20
CA PRO A 70 7.86 -28.10 -7.30
C PRO A 70 7.34 -29.52 -7.53
N ILE A 71 6.04 -29.74 -7.36
CA ILE A 71 5.37 -30.94 -7.86
C ILE A 71 5.27 -30.75 -9.38
N ARG A 72 6.21 -31.37 -10.13
CA ARG A 72 6.13 -31.44 -11.59
C ARG A 72 5.07 -32.49 -11.95
N ASP A 73 3.98 -32.06 -12.57
CA ASP A 73 3.26 -32.93 -13.49
C ASP A 73 3.90 -32.81 -14.89
N THR A 74 4.08 -33.94 -15.55
CA THR A 74 4.73 -34.11 -16.85
C THR A 74 3.93 -33.56 -18.05
N SER A 75 2.84 -32.82 -17.81
CA SER A 75 1.99 -32.22 -18.86
C SER A 75 2.47 -30.83 -19.33
N GLY A 76 3.38 -30.17 -18.60
CA GLY A 76 3.79 -28.80 -18.91
C GLY A 76 2.78 -27.72 -18.49
N GLU A 77 1.70 -28.10 -17.80
CA GLU A 77 0.73 -27.19 -17.21
C GLU A 77 0.97 -27.12 -15.70
N TYR A 78 1.26 -25.92 -15.21
CA TYR A 78 1.30 -25.64 -13.77
C TYR A 78 -0.09 -25.19 -13.34
N GLU A 79 -0.89 -26.09 -12.77
CA GLU A 79 -2.12 -25.71 -12.08
C GLU A 79 -1.79 -25.46 -10.60
N ILE A 80 -1.94 -24.21 -10.15
CA ILE A 80 -1.87 -23.88 -8.72
C ILE A 80 -3.26 -24.09 -8.12
N TYR A 81 -3.46 -25.25 -7.52
CA TYR A 81 -4.69 -25.54 -6.79
C TYR A 81 -4.63 -24.97 -5.37
N LEU A 82 -5.45 -23.94 -5.09
CA LEU A 82 -5.78 -23.60 -3.71
C LEU A 82 -6.76 -24.66 -3.19
N LYS A 83 -6.30 -25.49 -2.26
CA LYS A 83 -7.17 -26.45 -1.57
C LYS A 83 -8.00 -25.70 -0.51
N ASN A 84 -9.30 -25.60 -0.72
CA ASN A 84 -10.28 -24.96 0.18
C ASN A 84 -10.12 -23.43 0.41
N PRO A 85 -10.05 -22.58 -0.64
CA PRO A 85 -10.06 -21.13 -0.46
C PRO A 85 -11.37 -20.63 0.20
N GLY A 86 -12.46 -21.42 0.12
CA GLY A 86 -13.78 -21.12 0.68
C GLY A 86 -14.00 -21.48 2.16
N ALA A 87 -12.99 -21.94 2.90
CA ALA A 87 -13.16 -22.25 4.34
C ALA A 87 -13.34 -21.01 5.25
N GLY A 88 -13.45 -19.81 4.68
CA GLY A 88 -13.59 -18.55 5.42
C GLY A 88 -12.33 -18.08 6.15
N LEU A 89 -11.18 -18.75 5.96
CA LEU A 89 -9.94 -18.46 6.66
C LEU A 89 -8.99 -17.53 5.89
N LEU A 90 -9.16 -17.39 4.57
CA LEU A 90 -8.27 -16.58 3.74
C LEU A 90 -8.64 -15.09 3.90
N LYS A 91 -7.85 -14.37 4.69
CA LYS A 91 -8.04 -12.93 4.97
C LYS A 91 -7.26 -12.01 4.05
N GLU A 92 -6.05 -12.44 3.67
CA GLU A 92 -5.14 -11.66 2.85
C GLU A 92 -4.74 -12.46 1.61
N PHE A 93 -4.72 -11.81 0.46
CA PHE A 93 -4.25 -12.40 -0.78
C PHE A 93 -3.30 -11.45 -1.50
N TYR A 94 -2.08 -11.91 -1.78
CA TYR A 94 -1.05 -11.17 -2.50
C TYR A 94 -0.60 -11.95 -3.72
N PHE A 95 -0.60 -11.32 -4.90
CA PHE A 95 -0.22 -12.03 -6.11
C PHE A 95 0.39 -11.16 -7.21
N ASN A 96 1.27 -11.80 -8.00
CA ASN A 96 2.02 -11.17 -9.09
C ASN A 96 1.74 -11.77 -10.49
N ILE A 97 0.78 -12.70 -10.62
CA ILE A 97 0.52 -13.39 -11.90
C ILE A 97 -0.99 -13.51 -12.15
N ALA A 98 -1.75 -12.41 -11.99
CA ALA A 98 -3.22 -12.37 -11.92
C ALA A 98 -3.96 -13.31 -12.89
N SER A 99 -3.40 -13.57 -14.07
CA SER A 99 -3.84 -14.51 -15.08
C SER A 99 -3.98 -15.98 -14.64
N TRP A 100 -3.28 -16.46 -13.61
CA TRP A 100 -3.26 -17.90 -13.26
C TRP A 100 -4.39 -18.35 -12.33
N PHE A 101 -5.05 -17.44 -11.61
CA PHE A 101 -6.10 -17.81 -10.63
C PHE A 101 -7.53 -17.60 -11.09
N VAL A 102 -7.72 -16.88 -12.20
CA VAL A 102 -9.05 -16.61 -12.76
C VAL A 102 -9.80 -17.90 -13.07
N PHE A 103 -9.07 -18.98 -13.35
CA PHE A 103 -9.64 -20.25 -13.78
C PHE A 103 -10.12 -21.17 -12.65
N SER A 104 -9.98 -20.80 -11.37
CA SER A 104 -10.27 -21.73 -10.26
C SER A 104 -11.20 -21.23 -9.16
N ILE A 105 -11.65 -19.97 -9.20
CA ILE A 105 -12.55 -19.41 -8.18
C ILE A 105 -13.97 -19.33 -8.74
N ASN A 106 -14.86 -20.17 -8.19
CA ASN A 106 -16.27 -20.22 -8.59
C ASN A 106 -17.21 -19.67 -7.51
N GLU A 107 -16.70 -19.38 -6.31
CA GLU A 107 -17.48 -18.95 -5.15
C GLU A 107 -16.83 -17.74 -4.45
N PRO A 108 -17.63 -16.82 -3.87
CA PRO A 108 -17.08 -15.69 -3.13
C PRO A 108 -16.25 -16.11 -1.92
N ILE A 109 -15.09 -15.49 -1.77
CA ILE A 109 -14.18 -15.66 -0.63
C ILE A 109 -14.63 -14.67 0.46
N GLN A 110 -15.65 -15.08 1.22
CA GLN A 110 -16.27 -14.25 2.26
C GLN A 110 -15.26 -13.73 3.31
N GLY A 111 -14.15 -14.42 3.54
CA GLY A 111 -13.13 -14.00 4.51
C GLY A 111 -12.14 -12.95 4.00
N LEU A 112 -12.13 -12.65 2.70
CA LEU A 112 -11.08 -11.82 2.09
C LEU A 112 -11.27 -10.34 2.44
N GLU A 113 -10.35 -9.82 3.24
CA GLU A 113 -10.32 -8.44 3.76
C GLU A 113 -9.29 -7.58 3.02
N THR A 114 -8.18 -8.19 2.58
CA THR A 114 -7.07 -7.49 1.88
C THR A 114 -6.72 -8.19 0.57
N LEU A 115 -6.74 -7.43 -0.52
CA LEU A 115 -6.38 -7.89 -1.86
C LEU A 115 -5.24 -7.02 -2.40
N ARG A 116 -4.14 -7.68 -2.80
CA ARG A 116 -2.97 -7.02 -3.38
C ARG A 116 -2.65 -7.62 -4.73
N ILE A 117 -2.73 -6.80 -5.77
CA ILE A 117 -2.54 -7.18 -7.16
C ILE A 117 -1.33 -6.41 -7.68
N ALA A 118 -0.32 -7.13 -8.17
CA ALA A 118 0.75 -6.53 -8.95
C ALA A 118 0.47 -6.78 -10.44
N GLU A 119 0.39 -5.71 -11.23
CA GLU A 119 -0.13 -5.77 -12.60
C GLU A 119 0.52 -4.76 -13.56
N ASN A 120 0.47 -5.07 -14.86
CA ASN A 120 0.84 -4.12 -15.91
C ASN A 120 -0.24 -3.06 -16.13
N VAL A 121 0.18 -1.86 -16.51
CA VAL A 121 -0.58 -0.59 -16.49
C VAL A 121 -1.88 -0.62 -17.33
N GLY A 122 -2.08 -1.61 -18.21
CA GLY A 122 -3.28 -1.71 -19.06
C GLY A 122 -4.40 -2.62 -18.56
N ASN A 123 -4.13 -3.57 -17.66
CA ASN A 123 -5.05 -4.69 -17.43
C ASN A 123 -5.80 -4.65 -16.10
N ALA A 124 -5.45 -3.70 -15.22
CA ALA A 124 -5.96 -3.67 -13.85
C ALA A 124 -7.48 -3.62 -13.73
N VAL A 125 -8.16 -2.95 -14.66
CA VAL A 125 -9.62 -2.93 -14.69
C VAL A 125 -10.21 -4.34 -14.90
N HIS A 126 -9.60 -5.14 -15.77
CA HIS A 126 -10.06 -6.49 -16.07
C HIS A 126 -9.77 -7.48 -14.94
N SER A 127 -8.57 -7.39 -14.34
CA SER A 127 -8.26 -8.15 -13.14
C SER A 127 -9.22 -7.81 -12.00
N LEU A 128 -9.55 -6.53 -11.80
CA LEU A 128 -10.58 -6.14 -10.84
C LEU A 128 -11.94 -6.71 -11.16
N ALA A 129 -12.39 -6.67 -12.42
CA ALA A 129 -13.67 -7.24 -12.83
C ALA A 129 -13.81 -8.72 -12.47
N LYS A 130 -12.70 -9.46 -12.52
CA LYS A 130 -12.62 -10.87 -12.15
C LYS A 130 -12.60 -11.08 -10.64
N TRP A 131 -11.81 -10.31 -9.90
CA TRP A 131 -11.60 -10.53 -8.47
C TRP A 131 -12.69 -9.98 -7.57
N LEU A 132 -13.21 -8.78 -7.89
CA LEU A 132 -14.12 -8.06 -7.00
C LEU A 132 -15.44 -8.78 -6.70
N PRO A 133 -16.07 -9.51 -7.65
CA PRO A 133 -17.25 -10.34 -7.34
C PRO A 133 -17.00 -11.39 -6.26
N PHE A 134 -15.75 -11.84 -6.09
CA PHE A 134 -15.37 -12.84 -5.09
C PHE A 134 -14.87 -12.23 -3.77
N ALA A 135 -14.73 -10.91 -3.68
CA ALA A 135 -14.18 -10.22 -2.52
C ALA A 135 -15.19 -9.22 -1.90
N PRO A 136 -16.41 -9.65 -1.50
CA PRO A 136 -17.46 -8.72 -1.05
C PRO A 136 -17.14 -8.01 0.27
N ASN A 137 -16.16 -8.51 1.04
CA ASN A 137 -15.78 -7.99 2.35
C ASN A 137 -14.45 -7.21 2.32
N LEU A 138 -14.00 -6.80 1.14
CA LEU A 138 -12.73 -6.13 0.96
C LEU A 138 -12.67 -4.79 1.71
N THR A 139 -11.69 -4.67 2.61
CA THR A 139 -11.38 -3.46 3.38
C THR A 139 -10.12 -2.76 2.90
N GLU A 140 -9.20 -3.50 2.27
CA GLU A 140 -7.96 -2.98 1.71
C GLU A 140 -7.72 -3.50 0.30
N LEU A 141 -7.41 -2.59 -0.63
CA LEU A 141 -7.06 -2.90 -2.01
C LEU A 141 -5.75 -2.22 -2.35
N GLU A 142 -4.80 -3.01 -2.83
CA GLU A 142 -3.52 -2.53 -3.33
C GLU A 142 -3.30 -3.02 -4.76
N ILE A 143 -3.01 -2.09 -5.66
CA ILE A 143 -2.70 -2.34 -7.05
C ILE A 143 -1.36 -1.66 -7.33
N THR A 144 -0.32 -2.46 -7.52
CA THR A 144 1.02 -1.95 -7.80
C THR A 144 1.41 -2.27 -9.23
N LYS A 145 2.21 -1.39 -9.85
CA LYS A 145 2.78 -1.66 -11.16
C LYS A 145 3.81 -2.78 -11.04
N ASP A 146 3.60 -3.87 -11.77
CA ASP A 146 4.62 -4.90 -11.97
C ASP A 146 5.44 -4.59 -13.23
N GLY A 147 6.75 -4.47 -13.08
CA GLY A 147 7.69 -4.31 -14.19
C GLY A 147 8.16 -5.65 -14.78
N SER A 148 7.67 -6.78 -14.27
CA SER A 148 8.10 -8.10 -14.73
C SER A 148 7.58 -8.43 -16.13
N LEU A 149 8.40 -9.15 -16.91
CA LEU A 149 8.09 -9.61 -18.27
C LEU A 149 6.92 -10.60 -18.34
N PHE A 150 6.51 -11.20 -17.20
CA PHE A 150 5.43 -12.17 -17.15
C PHE A 150 4.06 -11.56 -17.48
N SER A 151 3.89 -10.28 -17.20
CA SER A 151 2.64 -9.55 -17.43
C SER A 151 2.30 -9.34 -18.91
N VAL A 152 3.31 -9.34 -19.78
CA VAL A 152 3.19 -9.06 -21.22
C VAL A 152 2.56 -10.21 -22.00
N ILE A 153 2.80 -11.46 -21.57
CA ILE A 153 2.37 -12.67 -22.31
C ILE A 153 0.84 -12.85 -22.24
N THR A 154 0.20 -12.35 -21.20
CA THR A 154 -1.25 -12.47 -20.99
C THR A 154 -2.08 -11.42 -21.71
N GLU A 155 -1.46 -10.40 -22.33
CA GLU A 155 -2.16 -9.32 -23.02
C GLU A 155 -2.83 -9.73 -24.34
N SER A 156 -2.36 -10.79 -25.01
CA SER A 156 -2.82 -11.13 -26.36
C SER A 156 -4.22 -11.73 -26.41
N ASP A 157 -4.67 -12.39 -25.34
CA ASP A 157 -5.91 -13.17 -25.35
C ASP A 157 -7.12 -12.38 -24.83
N GLU A 158 -6.90 -11.25 -24.14
CA GLU A 158 -7.98 -10.57 -23.38
C GLU A 158 -8.56 -9.33 -24.09
N ARG A 159 -7.97 -8.87 -25.19
CA ARG A 159 -8.37 -7.65 -25.92
C ARG A 159 -9.72 -7.73 -26.65
N GLN A 160 -10.49 -8.81 -26.51
CA GLN A 160 -11.74 -9.03 -27.27
C GLN A 160 -13.04 -8.71 -26.52
N SER A 161 -13.00 -8.32 -25.25
CA SER A 161 -14.22 -8.06 -24.46
C SER A 161 -14.57 -6.57 -24.40
N GLY A 162 -15.05 -6.00 -25.52
CA GLY A 162 -15.43 -4.59 -25.65
C GLY A 162 -16.74 -4.17 -24.96
N GLY A 163 -16.96 -4.58 -23.72
CA GLY A 163 -18.11 -4.17 -22.91
C GLY A 163 -17.91 -2.80 -22.26
N SER A 164 -19.00 -2.03 -22.09
CA SER A 164 -18.99 -0.86 -21.21
C SER A 164 -18.73 -1.33 -19.78
N ILE A 165 -17.61 -0.92 -19.20
CA ILE A 165 -17.23 -1.30 -17.84
C ILE A 165 -17.97 -0.36 -16.88
N GLU A 166 -18.97 -0.91 -16.16
CA GLU A 166 -19.62 -0.21 -15.06
C GLU A 166 -18.63 0.02 -13.91
N ALA A 167 -18.83 1.10 -13.15
CA ALA A 167 -17.99 1.38 -11.99
C ALA A 167 -18.19 0.31 -10.90
N PHE A 168 -17.10 -0.23 -10.37
CA PHE A 168 -17.09 -1.18 -9.26
C PHE A 168 -17.45 -0.49 -7.95
N LEU A 169 -18.46 -1.02 -7.26
CA LEU A 169 -18.87 -0.57 -5.93
C LEU A 169 -18.16 -1.37 -4.84
N LEU A 170 -17.37 -0.69 -4.00
CA LEU A 170 -16.61 -1.27 -2.90
C LEU A 170 -17.02 -0.65 -1.56
N PRO A 171 -18.15 -1.08 -0.98
CA PRO A 171 -18.80 -0.35 0.12
C PRO A 171 -18.03 -0.44 1.44
N LYS A 172 -17.17 -1.44 1.63
CA LYS A 172 -16.40 -1.67 2.86
C LYS A 172 -14.94 -1.25 2.77
N LEU A 173 -14.51 -0.80 1.60
CA LEU A 173 -13.11 -0.45 1.35
C LEU A 173 -12.72 0.81 2.12
N ARG A 174 -11.73 0.70 3.00
CA ARG A 174 -11.20 1.80 3.83
C ARG A 174 -9.85 2.30 3.36
N THR A 175 -9.02 1.41 2.82
CA THR A 175 -7.69 1.74 2.30
C THR A 175 -7.59 1.35 0.82
N LEU A 176 -7.17 2.32 0.00
CA LEU A 176 -6.90 2.11 -1.42
C LEU A 176 -5.46 2.55 -1.74
N ASN A 177 -4.67 1.66 -2.30
CA ASN A 177 -3.43 1.98 -2.99
C ASN A 177 -3.63 1.61 -4.46
N ALA A 178 -3.83 2.58 -5.33
CA ALA A 178 -4.09 2.31 -6.75
C ALA A 178 -3.69 3.50 -7.63
N PRO A 179 -3.29 3.24 -8.89
CA PRO A 179 -3.12 4.28 -9.90
C PRO A 179 -4.35 5.18 -10.10
N LEU A 180 -4.13 6.46 -10.40
CA LEU A 180 -5.19 7.46 -10.57
C LEU A 180 -6.14 7.10 -11.73
N HIS A 181 -5.62 6.57 -12.84
CA HIS A 181 -6.43 6.11 -13.98
C HIS A 181 -7.44 5.00 -13.63
N LEU A 182 -7.32 4.32 -12.48
CA LEU A 182 -8.32 3.33 -12.03
C LEU A 182 -9.48 3.97 -11.27
N LEU A 183 -9.30 5.18 -10.73
CA LEU A 183 -10.33 5.84 -9.94
C LEU A 183 -11.65 6.05 -10.69
N PRO A 184 -11.72 6.35 -12.01
CA PRO A 184 -12.99 6.41 -12.74
C PRO A 184 -13.86 5.15 -12.64
N TYR A 185 -13.23 3.98 -12.46
CA TYR A 185 -13.92 2.69 -12.38
C TYR A 185 -14.26 2.27 -10.96
N LEU A 186 -13.97 3.08 -9.94
CA LEU A 186 -14.17 2.72 -8.53
C LEU A 186 -15.16 3.66 -7.85
N THR A 187 -16.00 3.11 -6.97
CA THR A 187 -16.87 3.87 -6.05
C THR A 187 -16.71 3.29 -4.65
N CYS A 188 -16.12 4.05 -3.73
CA CYS A 188 -15.68 3.56 -2.43
C CYS A 188 -16.23 4.44 -1.29
N PRO A 189 -17.50 4.29 -0.87
CA PRO A 189 -18.15 5.21 0.07
C PRO A 189 -17.57 5.19 1.49
N SER A 190 -16.84 4.15 1.87
CA SER A 190 -16.19 4.04 3.18
C SER A 190 -14.68 4.35 3.16
N LEU A 191 -14.17 4.92 2.06
CA LEU A 191 -12.73 5.16 1.92
C LEU A 191 -12.24 6.23 2.90
N GLU A 192 -11.27 5.88 3.74
CA GLU A 192 -10.65 6.74 4.75
C GLU A 192 -9.21 7.14 4.37
N LYS A 193 -8.54 6.28 3.60
CA LYS A 193 -7.12 6.40 3.25
C LYS A 193 -6.86 6.08 1.78
N TYR A 194 -6.17 7.00 1.10
CA TYR A 194 -5.68 6.80 -0.26
C TYR A 194 -4.16 6.90 -0.32
N VAL A 195 -3.53 5.98 -1.04
CA VAL A 195 -2.10 5.95 -1.30
C VAL A 195 -1.86 6.12 -2.79
N VAL A 196 -1.01 7.08 -3.11
CA VAL A 196 -0.63 7.41 -4.47
C VAL A 196 0.82 7.03 -4.65
N ASP A 197 1.00 5.95 -5.39
CA ASP A 197 2.29 5.31 -5.63
C ASP A 197 2.60 5.25 -7.14
N HIS A 198 2.34 6.36 -7.83
CA HIS A 198 2.55 6.49 -9.26
C HIS A 198 2.83 7.95 -9.63
N ASP A 199 3.34 8.15 -10.84
CA ASP A 199 3.72 9.46 -11.36
C ASP A 199 2.45 10.30 -11.64
N PRO A 200 2.30 11.49 -11.02
CA PRO A 200 1.15 12.36 -11.25
C PRO A 200 1.23 13.07 -12.60
N LEU A 201 2.39 13.10 -13.27
CA LEU A 201 2.56 13.76 -14.57
C LEU A 201 1.83 13.03 -15.70
N ASP A 202 1.59 11.73 -15.56
CA ASP A 202 0.86 10.93 -16.54
C ASP A 202 -0.64 11.28 -16.57
N ASP A 203 -1.17 11.85 -15.48
CA ASP A 203 -2.60 12.06 -15.28
C ASP A 203 -2.91 13.53 -14.90
N THR A 204 -3.05 14.39 -15.91
CA THR A 204 -3.49 15.81 -15.74
C THR A 204 -4.97 15.97 -15.41
N GLN A 205 -5.74 14.88 -15.37
CA GLN A 205 -7.18 14.93 -15.12
C GLN A 205 -7.49 14.95 -13.61
N PRO A 206 -8.59 15.61 -13.19
CA PRO A 206 -9.02 15.68 -11.78
C PRO A 206 -9.68 14.36 -11.31
N TYR A 207 -9.05 13.22 -11.59
CA TYR A 207 -9.60 11.89 -11.29
C TYR A 207 -9.93 11.73 -9.81
N LEU A 208 -9.04 12.20 -8.92
CA LEU A 208 -9.23 12.05 -7.48
C LEU A 208 -10.38 12.91 -6.96
N LEU A 209 -10.48 14.18 -7.38
CA LEU A 209 -11.60 15.03 -6.99
C LEU A 209 -12.94 14.43 -7.45
N ASN A 210 -13.06 14.07 -8.72
CA ASN A 210 -14.26 13.43 -9.27
C ASN A 210 -14.60 12.12 -8.56
N PHE A 211 -13.58 11.33 -8.20
CA PHE A 211 -13.74 10.09 -7.45
C PHE A 211 -14.25 10.34 -6.03
N VAL A 212 -13.73 11.34 -5.33
CA VAL A 212 -14.17 11.68 -3.97
C VAL A 212 -15.60 12.20 -3.98
N GLU A 213 -15.95 13.05 -4.94
CA GLU A 213 -17.32 13.56 -5.11
C GLU A 213 -18.29 12.41 -5.42
N ARG A 214 -17.96 11.54 -6.38
CA ARG A 214 -18.80 10.39 -6.74
C ARG A 214 -18.93 9.37 -5.61
N SER A 215 -17.85 9.10 -4.89
CA SER A 215 -17.85 8.12 -3.80
C SER A 215 -18.50 8.67 -2.52
N ALA A 216 -18.58 10.00 -2.36
CA ALA A 216 -19.00 10.66 -1.13
C ALA A 216 -18.28 10.11 0.12
N CYS A 217 -16.98 9.79 -0.02
CA CYS A 217 -16.23 9.06 0.98
C CYS A 217 -15.67 9.95 2.11
N PRO A 218 -15.42 9.39 3.32
CA PRO A 218 -14.82 10.09 4.45
C PRO A 218 -13.29 10.20 4.33
N LEU A 219 -12.75 10.42 3.13
CA LEU A 219 -11.30 10.45 2.89
C LEU A 219 -10.63 11.56 3.70
N HIS A 220 -9.73 11.18 4.61
CA HIS A 220 -9.00 12.12 5.47
C HIS A 220 -7.49 11.87 5.51
N THR A 221 -7.02 10.73 5.00
CA THR A 221 -5.59 10.39 4.92
C THR A 221 -5.15 10.25 3.46
N LEU A 222 -4.12 11.01 3.09
CA LEU A 222 -3.46 10.90 1.79
C LEU A 222 -1.99 10.57 1.99
N ILE A 223 -1.52 9.53 1.32
CA ILE A 223 -0.10 9.18 1.25
C ILE A 223 0.37 9.40 -0.17
N ILE A 224 1.41 10.19 -0.33
CA ILE A 224 2.01 10.47 -1.63
C ILE A 224 3.41 9.88 -1.64
N LYS A 225 3.64 8.92 -2.53
CA LYS A 225 4.94 8.32 -2.78
C LYS A 225 5.37 8.70 -4.19
N PHE A 226 6.49 9.39 -4.27
CA PHE A 226 7.04 9.81 -5.54
C PHE A 226 8.40 9.20 -5.78
N THR A 227 8.66 8.92 -7.05
CA THR A 227 9.98 8.53 -7.54
C THR A 227 10.85 9.80 -7.64
N PRO A 228 12.09 9.80 -7.11
CA PRO A 228 12.93 11.00 -6.97
C PRO A 228 13.12 11.85 -8.23
N SER A 229 13.10 11.23 -9.42
CA SER A 229 13.47 11.88 -10.68
C SER A 229 12.49 12.97 -11.15
N TYR A 230 11.24 12.97 -10.70
CA TYR A 230 10.18 13.75 -11.36
C TYR A 230 9.82 15.06 -10.67
N LEU A 231 9.87 15.12 -9.33
CA LEU A 231 9.45 16.33 -8.61
C LEU A 231 10.51 17.43 -8.49
N GLU A 232 11.73 17.15 -8.95
CA GLU A 232 12.73 18.19 -9.17
C GLU A 232 12.43 18.99 -10.44
N THR A 233 11.61 18.45 -11.34
CA THR A 233 11.18 19.15 -12.54
C THR A 233 10.04 20.13 -12.24
N SER A 234 10.05 21.28 -12.91
CA SER A 234 9.07 22.36 -12.74
C SER A 234 7.66 22.03 -13.21
N ALA A 235 7.39 20.79 -13.63
CA ALA A 235 6.14 20.38 -14.27
C ALA A 235 4.98 20.17 -13.28
N PHE A 236 5.26 19.98 -12.00
CA PHE A 236 4.21 19.94 -10.97
C PHE A 236 3.76 21.36 -10.62
N ASP A 237 2.59 21.74 -11.10
CA ASP A 237 2.00 23.07 -10.89
C ASP A 237 0.84 23.07 -9.88
N LEU A 238 0.31 24.27 -9.61
CA LEU A 238 -0.80 24.46 -8.68
C LEU A 238 -2.10 23.81 -9.17
N ASN A 239 -2.35 23.83 -10.48
CA ASN A 239 -3.59 23.29 -11.06
C ASN A 239 -3.64 21.78 -10.91
N MET A 240 -2.53 21.10 -11.19
CA MET A 240 -2.37 19.66 -10.98
C MET A 240 -2.56 19.30 -9.50
N ALA A 241 -1.96 20.09 -8.61
CA ALA A 241 -2.11 19.89 -7.17
C ALA A 241 -3.56 20.07 -6.69
N GLN A 242 -4.31 21.03 -7.24
CA GLN A 242 -5.73 21.23 -6.90
C GLN A 242 -6.60 20.05 -7.31
N GLY A 243 -6.29 19.36 -8.41
CA GLY A 243 -7.02 18.14 -8.83
C GLY A 243 -6.84 16.96 -7.88
N PHE A 244 -5.86 17.02 -6.99
CA PHE A 244 -5.39 15.88 -6.19
C PHE A 244 -5.42 16.13 -4.67
N LEU A 245 -5.27 17.37 -4.23
CA LEU A 245 -5.19 17.73 -2.81
C LEU A 245 -6.54 18.19 -2.28
N VAL A 246 -7.40 17.21 -1.97
CA VAL A 246 -8.76 17.42 -1.48
C VAL A 246 -8.77 18.21 -0.16
N PRO A 247 -9.55 19.32 -0.04
CA PRO A 247 -9.46 20.22 1.10
C PRO A 247 -9.71 19.61 2.49
N ARG A 248 -10.44 18.49 2.56
CA ARG A 248 -10.83 17.80 3.81
C ARG A 248 -9.75 16.89 4.40
N ILE A 249 -8.64 16.66 3.68
CA ILE A 249 -7.55 15.80 4.16
C ILE A 249 -6.93 16.42 5.42
N THR A 250 -6.92 15.65 6.50
CA THR A 250 -6.32 16.03 7.79
C THR A 250 -4.93 15.45 7.98
N THR A 251 -4.60 14.36 7.28
CA THR A 251 -3.31 13.66 7.41
C THR A 251 -2.66 13.51 6.05
N LEU A 252 -1.49 14.12 5.88
CA LEU A 252 -0.67 14.00 4.69
C LEU A 252 0.65 13.31 5.03
N VAL A 253 0.95 12.20 4.35
CA VAL A 253 2.25 11.54 4.41
C VAL A 253 2.93 11.72 3.07
N VAL A 254 4.11 12.32 3.05
CA VAL A 254 4.89 12.52 1.84
C VAL A 254 6.19 11.73 1.93
N VAL A 255 6.34 10.77 1.04
CA VAL A 255 7.54 9.96 0.88
C VAL A 255 8.35 10.57 -0.25
N ARG A 256 9.53 11.11 0.09
CA ARG A 256 10.43 11.83 -0.83
C ARG A 256 9.74 13.03 -1.54
N PRO A 257 9.33 14.08 -0.79
CA PRO A 257 8.78 15.29 -1.40
C PRO A 257 9.71 15.92 -2.43
N GLY A 258 9.14 16.69 -3.34
CA GLY A 258 9.91 17.62 -4.18
C GLY A 258 9.64 19.06 -3.81
N ALA A 259 10.48 19.94 -4.35
CA ALA A 259 10.37 21.38 -4.15
C ALA A 259 9.02 21.93 -4.64
N ALA A 260 8.49 21.38 -5.75
CA ALA A 260 7.23 21.82 -6.31
C ALA A 260 6.03 21.56 -5.39
N LEU A 261 5.92 20.33 -4.84
CA LEU A 261 4.84 19.99 -3.90
C LEU A 261 4.90 20.85 -2.63
N THR A 262 6.10 20.99 -2.04
CA THR A 262 6.28 21.78 -0.82
C THR A 262 5.93 23.26 -1.05
N ARG A 263 6.31 23.83 -2.19
CA ARG A 263 5.89 25.19 -2.60
C ARG A 263 4.37 25.30 -2.67
N VAL A 264 3.69 24.38 -3.35
CA VAL A 264 2.23 24.41 -3.48
C VAL A 264 1.53 24.30 -2.13
N LEU A 265 1.99 23.40 -1.26
CA LEU A 265 1.43 23.23 0.08
C LEU A 265 1.64 24.46 0.98
N SER A 266 2.56 25.35 0.63
CA SER A 266 2.88 26.59 1.37
C SER A 266 2.12 27.81 0.85
N LEU A 267 1.33 27.67 -0.24
CA LEU A 267 0.65 28.82 -0.84
C LEU A 267 -0.51 29.31 0.03
N PRO A 268 -0.50 30.59 0.44
CA PRO A 268 -1.62 31.16 1.17
C PRO A 268 -2.88 31.19 0.30
N SER A 269 -4.05 31.21 0.93
CA SER A 269 -5.31 31.45 0.23
C SER A 269 -5.41 32.91 -0.23
N GLU A 270 -6.26 33.17 -1.23
CA GLU A 270 -6.68 34.53 -1.55
C GLU A 270 -7.31 35.16 -0.29
N GLY A 271 -6.75 36.28 0.18
CA GLY A 271 -7.13 36.92 1.44
C GLY A 271 -6.20 36.63 2.64
N GLY A 272 -5.28 35.68 2.54
CA GLY A 272 -4.25 35.43 3.56
C GLY A 272 -4.75 34.81 4.87
N ASP A 273 -6.03 34.46 4.97
CA ASP A 273 -6.65 33.90 6.18
C ASP A 273 -6.43 32.39 6.36
N GLY A 274 -5.74 31.73 5.43
CA GLY A 274 -5.53 30.29 5.42
C GLY A 274 -4.65 29.81 4.28
N PHE A 275 -4.82 28.54 3.91
CA PHE A 275 -4.15 27.90 2.77
C PHE A 275 -5.17 27.54 1.71
N SER A 276 -4.81 27.77 0.44
CA SER A 276 -5.63 27.36 -0.70
C SER A 276 -5.69 25.84 -0.82
N VAL A 277 -4.62 25.16 -0.41
CA VAL A 277 -4.43 23.71 -0.54
C VAL A 277 -4.40 23.07 0.85
N LEU A 278 -5.19 22.03 1.05
CA LEU A 278 -5.33 21.31 2.33
C LEU A 278 -5.50 22.23 3.56
N PRO A 279 -6.54 23.08 3.61
CA PRO A 279 -6.81 23.93 4.76
C PRO A 279 -7.12 23.14 6.04
N ALA A 280 -7.60 21.90 5.94
CA ALA A 280 -7.92 21.05 7.10
C ALA A 280 -6.72 20.25 7.64
N LEU A 281 -5.51 20.42 7.08
CA LEU A 281 -4.34 19.60 7.41
C LEU A 281 -3.94 19.75 8.89
N GLN A 282 -3.93 18.64 9.62
CA GLN A 282 -3.56 18.57 11.04
C GLN A 282 -2.25 17.82 11.28
N HIS A 283 -2.00 16.78 10.49
CA HIS A 283 -0.85 15.90 10.66
C HIS A 283 -0.07 15.84 9.35
N LEU A 284 1.21 16.21 9.42
CA LEU A 284 2.11 16.22 8.29
C LEU A 284 3.29 15.30 8.57
N GLU A 285 3.52 14.32 7.70
CA GLU A 285 4.63 13.39 7.83
C GLU A 285 5.52 13.43 6.60
N PHE A 286 6.83 13.55 6.85
CA PHE A 286 7.85 13.49 5.82
C PHE A 286 8.70 12.24 6.01
N ARG A 287 8.96 11.51 4.93
CA ARG A 287 9.83 10.33 4.94
C ARG A 287 10.96 10.43 3.93
N PHE A 288 12.16 10.00 4.32
CA PHE A 288 13.34 9.84 3.45
C PHE A 288 13.73 11.13 2.72
N PHE A 289 13.97 12.19 3.48
CA PHE A 289 14.19 13.52 2.93
C PHE A 289 15.64 13.95 3.07
N HIS A 290 16.25 14.51 2.02
CA HIS A 290 17.64 14.93 2.07
C HIS A 290 17.80 16.39 2.52
N GLY A 291 18.99 16.75 3.02
CA GLY A 291 19.33 18.07 3.54
C GLY A 291 19.04 19.23 2.58
N GLY A 292 19.22 19.01 1.27
CA GLY A 292 19.01 20.02 0.23
C GLY A 292 17.58 20.60 0.16
N HIS A 293 16.59 19.90 0.71
CA HIS A 293 15.21 20.39 0.72
C HIS A 293 14.75 20.93 2.07
N PHE A 294 15.66 21.03 3.06
CA PHE A 294 15.35 21.52 4.40
C PHE A 294 14.61 22.86 4.38
N HIS A 295 15.08 23.82 3.56
CA HIS A 295 14.46 25.13 3.46
C HIS A 295 12.97 25.03 3.07
N ASN A 296 12.63 24.19 2.09
CA ASN A 296 11.25 24.07 1.61
C ASN A 296 10.32 23.45 2.66
N VAL A 297 10.79 22.42 3.38
CA VAL A 297 10.01 21.80 4.47
C VAL A 297 9.89 22.74 5.65
N SER A 298 10.96 23.43 6.02
CA SER A 298 10.94 24.43 7.10
C SER A 298 9.93 25.52 6.78
N THR A 299 10.00 26.13 5.59
CA THR A 299 9.06 27.17 5.13
C THR A 299 7.61 26.68 5.09
N LEU A 300 7.36 25.44 4.65
CA LEU A 300 6.02 24.85 4.66
C LEU A 300 5.46 24.72 6.09
N ILE A 301 6.26 24.19 7.01
CA ILE A 301 5.83 24.01 8.41
C ILE A 301 5.58 25.38 9.05
N THR A 302 6.51 26.32 8.89
CA THR A 302 6.44 27.62 9.55
C THR A 302 5.32 28.47 9.00
N SER A 303 5.14 28.51 7.67
CA SER A 303 4.01 29.23 7.07
C SER A 303 2.67 28.71 7.62
N ARG A 304 2.52 27.38 7.72
CA ARG A 304 1.29 26.77 8.29
C ARG A 304 1.09 27.05 9.77
N TRP A 305 2.18 27.26 10.49
CA TRP A 305 2.15 27.56 11.91
C TRP A 305 1.97 29.06 12.21
N ASP A 306 2.45 29.94 11.34
CA ASP A 306 2.40 31.40 11.51
C ASP A 306 0.98 32.00 11.36
N ILE A 307 -0.01 31.18 11.01
CA ILE A 307 -1.42 31.55 11.12
C ILE A 307 -1.78 31.84 12.59
N PRO A 308 -2.62 32.86 12.88
CA PRO A 308 -3.08 33.14 14.24
C PRO A 308 -3.64 31.90 14.95
N ASN A 309 -3.27 31.71 16.23
CA ASN A 309 -3.53 30.48 17.00
C ASN A 309 -4.95 29.91 16.86
N ALA A 310 -5.98 30.78 16.88
CA ALA A 310 -7.39 30.37 16.77
C ALA A 310 -7.75 29.67 15.45
N ARG A 311 -6.88 29.74 14.44
CA ARG A 311 -7.09 29.24 13.07
C ARG A 311 -6.03 28.23 12.63
N ARG A 312 -5.08 27.84 13.50
CA ARG A 312 -4.07 26.83 13.19
C ARG A 312 -4.73 25.47 13.01
N SER A 313 -4.60 24.89 11.81
CA SER A 313 -5.05 23.52 11.55
C SER A 313 -3.97 22.50 11.93
N LEU A 314 -2.71 22.81 11.66
CA LEU A 314 -1.57 21.92 11.88
C LEU A 314 -1.37 21.69 13.39
N LYS A 315 -1.22 20.43 13.78
CA LYS A 315 -1.05 19.98 15.17
C LYS A 315 0.24 19.21 15.38
N SER A 316 0.68 18.44 14.38
CA SER A 316 1.91 17.67 14.50
C SER A 316 2.65 17.51 13.18
N VAL A 317 3.98 17.44 13.28
CA VAL A 317 4.89 17.10 12.20
C VAL A 317 5.68 15.86 12.59
N THR A 318 5.73 14.88 11.69
CA THR A 318 6.56 13.68 11.84
C THR A 318 7.66 13.68 10.79
N LEU A 319 8.91 13.51 11.21
CA LEU A 319 10.10 13.47 10.37
C LEU A 319 10.73 12.07 10.50
N VAL A 320 10.63 11.25 9.46
CA VAL A 320 11.16 9.87 9.44
C VAL A 320 12.35 9.81 8.48
N ARG A 321 13.55 9.59 9.02
CA ARG A 321 14.79 9.54 8.24
C ARG A 321 14.91 10.76 7.32
N CYS A 322 14.66 11.94 7.90
CA CYS A 322 14.78 13.22 7.22
C CYS A 322 16.04 13.94 7.68
N PHE A 323 16.73 14.57 6.74
CA PHE A 323 17.96 15.34 6.94
C PHE A 323 19.11 14.49 7.49
N ASP A 324 20.32 15.02 7.42
CA ASP A 324 21.49 14.29 7.93
C ASP A 324 21.57 14.34 9.48
N PHE A 325 21.00 15.39 10.07
CA PHE A 325 20.94 15.61 11.51
C PHE A 325 19.66 16.37 11.87
N ILE A 326 18.92 15.88 12.86
CA ILE A 326 17.78 16.59 13.46
C ILE A 326 18.11 16.85 14.94
N PRO A 327 18.08 18.10 15.41
CA PRO A 327 18.36 18.41 16.80
C PRO A 327 17.40 17.72 17.77
N GLN A 328 17.94 17.14 18.84
CA GLN A 328 17.17 16.40 19.84
C GLN A 328 16.08 17.23 20.53
N PHE A 329 16.27 18.55 20.62
CA PHE A 329 15.28 19.45 21.21
C PHE A 329 13.93 19.44 20.47
N LEU A 330 13.90 19.06 19.19
CA LEU A 330 12.63 18.90 18.46
C LEU A 330 11.91 17.61 18.86
N SER A 331 12.64 16.54 19.11
CA SER A 331 12.09 15.22 19.44
C SER A 331 11.63 15.10 20.90
N SER A 332 12.05 16.02 21.75
CA SER A 332 11.80 15.98 23.19
C SER A 332 11.57 17.40 23.67
N PRO A 333 10.32 17.91 23.63
CA PRO A 333 9.96 19.08 24.41
C PRO A 333 10.06 18.65 25.88
N GLN A 334 11.25 18.74 26.46
CA GLN A 334 11.54 18.26 27.80
C GLN A 334 10.58 18.93 28.79
N SER A 335 9.57 18.22 29.28
CA SER A 335 8.83 18.50 30.53
C SER A 335 8.56 19.98 30.85
N GLY A 336 8.18 20.81 29.87
CA GLY A 336 7.88 22.24 30.06
C GLY A 336 9.06 23.21 30.04
N ALA A 337 10.30 22.76 29.78
CA ALA A 337 11.46 23.64 29.58
C ALA A 337 11.41 24.29 28.19
N MET A 338 11.47 25.62 28.16
CA MET A 338 11.49 26.41 26.92
C MET A 338 12.84 26.23 26.21
N ILE A 339 12.82 26.02 24.88
CA ILE A 339 14.04 25.93 24.06
C ILE A 339 14.70 27.31 24.06
N GLN A 340 15.97 27.38 24.51
CA GLN A 340 16.77 28.59 24.48
C GLN A 340 17.21 28.89 23.04
N MET A 341 16.66 29.95 22.46
CA MET A 341 16.79 30.26 21.03
C MET A 341 18.21 30.69 20.64
N GLU A 342 18.99 31.19 21.60
CA GLU A 342 20.37 31.62 21.45
C GLU A 342 21.31 30.46 21.10
N GLU A 343 21.00 29.26 21.61
CA GLU A 343 21.79 28.04 21.40
C GLU A 343 21.37 27.26 20.14
N VAL A 344 20.24 27.65 19.52
CA VAL A 344 19.71 26.99 18.33
C VAL A 344 20.40 27.53 17.07
N GLU A 345 20.98 26.60 16.30
CA GLU A 345 21.53 26.88 14.97
C GLU A 345 20.50 27.58 14.08
N GLU A 346 20.92 28.61 13.34
CA GLU A 346 20.05 29.54 12.62
C GLU A 346 18.98 28.84 11.76
N LYS A 347 19.37 27.80 11.02
CA LYS A 347 18.46 27.06 10.13
C LYS A 347 17.29 26.40 10.89
N TRP A 348 17.49 26.01 12.15
CA TRP A 348 16.47 25.33 12.97
C TRP A 348 15.61 26.29 13.78
N ARG A 349 15.98 27.57 13.90
CA ARG A 349 15.30 28.53 14.78
C ARG A 349 13.80 28.63 14.52
N ASN A 350 13.39 28.66 13.25
CA ASN A 350 11.96 28.78 12.96
C ASN A 350 11.16 27.54 13.41
N LEU A 351 11.72 26.34 13.28
CA LEU A 351 11.09 25.11 13.76
C LEU A 351 11.11 25.02 15.30
N ALA A 352 12.22 25.44 15.93
CA ALA A 352 12.31 25.53 17.39
C ALA A 352 11.27 26.50 17.98
N ARG A 353 11.04 27.65 17.33
CA ARG A 353 9.95 28.58 17.67
C ARG A 353 8.59 27.89 17.57
N CYS A 354 8.31 27.18 16.47
CA CYS A 354 7.03 26.46 16.33
C CYS A 354 6.84 25.43 17.46
N ALA A 355 7.90 24.68 17.80
CA ALA A 355 7.87 23.72 18.91
C ALA A 355 7.60 24.41 20.27
N ASN A 356 8.29 25.52 20.56
CA ASN A 356 8.04 26.33 21.77
C ASN A 356 6.60 26.85 21.87
N GLU A 357 5.98 27.15 20.73
CA GLU A 357 4.59 27.60 20.66
C GLU A 357 3.56 26.45 20.71
N GLY A 358 4.01 25.19 20.77
CA GLY A 358 3.17 24.01 20.98
C GLY A 358 3.01 23.08 19.77
N LEU A 359 3.75 23.27 18.67
CA LEU A 359 3.74 22.31 17.56
C LEU A 359 4.46 21.02 17.97
N ILE A 360 3.79 19.88 17.82
CA ILE A 360 4.36 18.58 18.18
C ILE A 360 5.26 18.09 17.05
N PHE A 361 6.52 17.79 17.35
CA PHE A 361 7.45 17.13 16.43
C PHE A 361 7.74 15.69 16.89
N ASN A 362 7.62 14.74 15.96
CA ASN A 362 8.05 13.36 16.16
C ASN A 362 9.20 13.07 15.18
N VAL A 363 10.31 12.52 15.67
CA VAL A 363 11.52 12.30 14.85
C VAL A 363 11.97 10.85 14.99
N TYR A 364 12.15 10.16 13.86
CA TYR A 364 12.44 8.72 13.79
C TYR A 364 13.56 8.36 12.80
#